data_AF-A0A2S5GX72-F1
#
_entry.id   AF-A0A2S5GX72-F1
#
_cell.length_a   1.000
_cell.length_b   1.000
_cell.length_c   1.000
_cell.angle_alpha   90.00
_cell.angle_beta   90.00
_cell.angle_gamma   90.00
#
_symmetry.space_group_name_H-M   'P 1'
#
loop_
_entity.id
_entity.type
_entity.pdbx_description
1 polymer ?
#
loop_
_entity_poly.entity_id
_entity_poly.type
_entity_poly.pdbx_seq_one_letter_code
_entity_poly.pdbx_strand_id
1 'polypeptide(L)'
;MSDFPSANLDKFMLRLPDGMRDQIARDAKANGRSMNAEIVARLEHTSGLKVTPAETLNVQQHVWLSLYCAGVADGNTTAENGKKFADSALPLALARLRELA
;
A
#
# COMPACT_ATOMS: atom_id res chain seq x y z
N MET A 1 13.64 21.34 -6.28
CA MET A 1 14.21 20.00 -6.01
C MET A 1 13.02 19.06 -5.86
N SER A 2 13.04 17.90 -6.49
CA SER A 2 11.94 16.94 -6.40
C SER A 2 11.86 16.37 -4.98
N ASP A 3 10.84 16.78 -4.22
CA ASP A 3 10.52 16.18 -2.92
C ASP A 3 9.98 14.77 -3.16
N PHE A 4 10.82 13.77 -2.92
CA PHE A 4 10.36 12.39 -2.89
C PHE A 4 9.58 12.17 -1.59
N PRO A 5 8.46 11.42 -1.60
CA PRO A 5 7.66 11.15 -0.39
C PRO A 5 8.50 10.58 0.77
N SER A 6 9.55 9.81 0.43
CA SER A 6 10.50 9.25 1.39
C SER A 6 11.32 10.29 2.17
N ALA A 7 11.39 11.54 1.70
CA ALA A 7 12.08 12.62 2.39
C ALA A 7 11.33 13.11 3.64
N ASN A 8 10.00 12.94 3.65
CA ASN A 8 9.11 13.39 4.73
C ASN A 8 8.85 12.32 5.80
N LEU A 9 9.44 11.12 5.64
CA LEU A 9 9.26 10.01 6.59
C LEU A 9 10.22 10.14 7.78
N ASP A 10 9.75 9.71 8.96
CA ASP A 10 10.56 9.65 10.18
C ASP A 10 11.76 8.73 10.01
N LYS A 11 12.93 9.20 10.48
CA LYS A 11 14.21 8.47 10.37
C LYS A 11 14.68 8.07 11.76
N PHE A 12 14.96 6.78 11.93
CA PHE A 12 15.50 6.23 13.17
C PHE A 12 16.86 5.57 12.92
N MET A 13 17.89 5.96 13.67
CA MET A 13 19.22 5.36 13.58
C MET A 13 19.32 4.11 14.45
N LEU A 14 19.40 2.94 13.82
CA LEU A 14 19.53 1.65 14.49
C LEU A 14 21.01 1.31 14.73
N ARG A 15 21.33 0.86 15.94
CA ARG A 15 22.60 0.20 16.26
C ARG A 15 22.38 -1.31 16.19
N LEU A 16 22.97 -1.94 15.18
CA LEU A 16 22.82 -3.37 14.94
C LEU A 16 24.05 -4.12 15.49
N PRO A 17 23.86 -5.29 16.13
CA PRO A 17 24.96 -6.21 16.43
C PRO A 17 25.71 -6.66 15.18
N ASP A 18 26.95 -7.10 15.36
CA ASP A 18 27.81 -7.59 14.27
C ASP A 18 27.12 -8.69 13.44
N GLY A 19 27.25 -8.59 12.12
CA GLY A 19 26.66 -9.54 11.16
C GLY A 19 25.15 -9.40 10.95
N MET A 20 24.41 -8.71 11.83
CA MET A 20 22.95 -8.57 11.67
C MET A 20 22.58 -7.75 10.43
N ARG A 21 23.34 -6.69 10.13
CA ARG A 21 23.13 -5.86 8.93
C ARG A 21 23.24 -6.69 7.64
N ASP A 22 24.25 -7.55 7.56
CA ASP A 22 24.49 -8.37 6.38
C ASP A 22 23.43 -9.46 6.23
N GLN A 23 22.95 -10.01 7.34
CA GLN A 23 21.81 -10.93 7.34
C GLN A 23 20.57 -10.27 6.74
N ILE A 24 20.21 -9.07 7.21
CA ILE A 24 19.05 -8.33 6.68
C ILE A 24 19.25 -8.01 5.19
N ALA A 25 20.46 -7.66 4.76
CA ALA A 25 20.76 -7.40 3.36
C ALA A 25 20.51 -8.62 2.45
N ARG A 26 20.93 -9.81 2.91
CA ARG A 26 20.71 -11.07 2.18
C ARG A 26 19.23 -11.40 2.09
N ASP A 27 18.50 -11.27 3.19
CA ASP A 27 17.08 -11.58 3.26
C ASP A 27 16.26 -10.61 2.39
N ALA A 28 16.59 -9.32 2.41
CA ALA A 28 15.97 -8.31 1.55
C ALA A 28 16.16 -8.65 0.05
N LYS A 29 17.38 -9.06 -0.34
CA LYS A 29 17.68 -9.48 -1.72
C LYS A 29 16.90 -10.74 -2.11
N ALA A 30 16.83 -11.73 -1.23
CA ALA A 30 16.06 -12.95 -1.46
C ALA A 30 14.56 -12.67 -1.62
N ASN A 31 14.03 -11.68 -0.88
CA ASN A 31 12.63 -11.26 -0.91
C ASN A 31 12.30 -10.23 -2.00
N GLY A 32 13.28 -9.79 -2.81
CA GLY A 32 13.08 -8.77 -3.84
C GLY A 32 12.72 -7.38 -3.28
N ARG A 33 13.14 -7.06 -2.06
CA ARG A 33 12.84 -5.81 -1.34
C ARG A 33 14.10 -4.98 -1.10
N SER A 34 13.92 -3.69 -0.87
CA SER A 34 15.01 -2.87 -0.30
C SER A 34 15.27 -3.28 1.15
N MET A 35 16.48 -3.04 1.65
CA MET A 35 16.82 -3.33 3.05
C MET A 35 15.87 -2.63 4.03
N ASN A 36 15.48 -1.39 3.73
CA ASN A 36 14.49 -0.65 4.53
C ASN A 36 13.12 -1.33 4.52
N ALA A 37 12.64 -1.78 3.36
CA ALA A 37 11.37 -2.47 3.24
C ALA A 37 11.36 -3.82 3.98
N GLU A 38 12.48 -4.54 4.02
CA GLU A 38 12.62 -5.76 4.82
C GLU A 38 12.57 -5.48 6.33
N ILE A 39 13.23 -4.42 6.80
CA ILE A 39 13.19 -4.00 8.21
C ILE A 39 11.74 -3.65 8.61
N VAL A 40 11.06 -2.83 7.81
CA VAL A 40 9.66 -2.44 8.05
C VAL A 40 8.76 -3.68 8.07
N ALA A 41 8.86 -4.57 7.09
CA ALA A 41 8.03 -5.78 7.04
C ALA A 41 8.20 -6.69 8.27
N ARG A 42 9.43 -6.84 8.78
CA ARG A 42 9.68 -7.61 10.02
C ARG A 42 9.09 -6.96 11.25
N LEU A 43 9.17 -5.63 11.34
CA LEU A 43 8.56 -4.86 12.41
C LEU A 43 7.04 -5.03 12.36
N GLU A 44 6.40 -4.81 11.22
CA GLU A 44 4.94 -4.99 11.04
C GLU A 44 4.49 -6.39 11.42
N HIS A 45 5.21 -7.43 10.97
CA HIS A 45 4.87 -8.83 11.26
C HIS A 45 4.94 -9.15 12.76
N THR A 46 5.94 -8.62 13.48
CA THR A 46 6.19 -9.00 14.88
C THR A 46 5.43 -8.14 15.88
N SER A 47 5.30 -6.85 15.58
CA SER A 47 4.76 -5.86 16.52
C SER A 47 3.24 -5.74 16.46
N GLY A 48 2.60 -6.33 15.44
CA GLY A 48 1.18 -6.07 15.15
C GLY A 48 0.90 -4.61 14.77
N LEU A 49 1.95 -3.80 14.56
CA LEU A 49 1.82 -2.45 14.05
C LEU A 49 1.29 -2.53 12.62
N LYS A 50 -0.01 -2.29 12.46
CA LYS A 50 -0.58 -1.94 11.17
C LYS A 50 -0.19 -0.50 10.87
N VAL A 51 1.03 -0.32 10.38
CA VAL A 51 1.38 0.94 9.73
C VAL A 51 0.63 0.91 8.40
N THR A 52 -0.59 1.44 8.37
CA THR A 52 -1.14 1.92 7.09
C THR A 52 -0.29 3.13 6.73
N PRO A 53 0.56 3.08 5.69
CA PRO A 53 1.16 4.29 5.18
C PRO A 53 0.03 5.28 4.93
N ALA A 54 0.13 6.49 5.46
CA ALA A 54 -0.88 7.53 5.32
C ALA A 54 -1.20 7.86 3.83
N GLU A 55 -0.43 7.29 2.90
CA GLU A 55 -0.50 7.55 1.46
C GLU A 55 -0.82 6.33 0.59
N THR A 56 -0.90 5.10 1.14
CA THR A 56 -1.26 3.93 0.32
C THR A 56 -2.69 3.50 0.59
N LEU A 57 -3.53 3.62 -0.43
CA LEU A 57 -4.90 3.11 -0.41
C LEU A 57 -4.88 1.61 -0.11
N ASN A 58 -5.68 1.17 0.86
CA ASN A 58 -5.94 -0.25 1.04
C ASN A 58 -6.68 -0.82 -0.19
N VAL A 59 -6.74 -2.15 -0.32
CA VAL A 59 -7.36 -2.82 -1.49
C VAL A 59 -8.78 -2.33 -1.75
N GLN A 60 -9.60 -2.13 -0.71
CA GLN A 60 -10.97 -1.65 -0.88
C GLN A 60 -10.99 -0.21 -1.41
N GLN A 61 -10.17 0.67 -0.83
CA GLN A 61 -10.04 2.07 -1.25
C GLN A 61 -9.51 2.19 -2.69
N HIS A 62 -8.55 1.35 -3.08
CA HIS A 62 -7.99 1.35 -4.43
C HIS A 62 -9.01 0.88 -5.48
N VAL A 63 -9.73 -0.21 -5.17
CA VAL A 63 -10.80 -0.74 -6.04
C VAL A 63 -11.94 0.28 -6.16
N TRP A 64 -12.36 0.87 -5.04
CA TRP A 64 -13.40 1.90 -5.04
C TRP A 64 -13.00 3.10 -5.88
N LEU A 65 -11.78 3.63 -5.71
CA LEU A 65 -11.29 4.76 -6.49
C LEU A 65 -11.25 4.44 -8.00
N SER A 66 -10.82 3.23 -8.36
CA SER A 66 -10.80 2.78 -9.76
C SER A 66 -12.20 2.74 -10.36
N LEU A 67 -13.17 2.20 -9.62
CA LEU A 67 -14.58 2.17 -10.05
C LEU A 67 -15.17 3.58 -10.17
N TYR A 68 -14.88 4.45 -9.21
CA TYR A 68 -15.32 5.84 -9.23
C TYR A 68 -14.77 6.59 -10.45
N CYS A 69 -13.45 6.52 -10.68
CA CYS A 69 -12.80 7.12 -11.84
C CYS A 69 -13.38 6.60 -13.16
N ALA A 70 -13.64 5.30 -13.26
CA ALA A 70 -14.29 4.71 -14.43
C ALA A 70 -15.72 5.24 -14.63
N GLY A 71 -16.49 5.38 -13.56
CA GLY A 71 -17.87 5.88 -13.60
C GLY A 71 -18.00 7.35 -14.01
N VAL A 72 -16.97 8.18 -13.77
CA VAL A 72 -16.97 9.61 -14.11
C VAL A 72 -16.14 9.96 -15.35
N ALA A 73 -15.45 8.97 -15.95
CA ALA A 73 -14.49 9.19 -17.03
C ALA A 73 -15.09 9.80 -18.31
N ASP A 74 -16.38 9.56 -18.57
CA ASP A 74 -17.07 10.05 -19.76
C ASP A 74 -17.61 11.48 -19.63
N GLY A 75 -17.50 12.10 -18.44
CA GLY A 75 -17.97 13.46 -18.15
C GLY A 75 -19.49 13.64 -18.13
N ASN A 76 -20.27 12.60 -18.45
CA ASN A 76 -21.73 12.65 -18.45
C ASN A 76 -22.33 12.27 -17.09
N THR A 77 -21.51 11.69 -16.22
CA THR A 77 -21.90 11.25 -14.88
C THR A 77 -21.48 12.26 -13.83
N THR A 78 -22.42 12.65 -12.96
CA THR A 78 -22.12 13.54 -11.83
C THR A 78 -21.25 12.81 -10.79
N ALA A 79 -20.50 13.56 -9.99
CA ALA A 79 -19.72 13.00 -8.88
C ALA A 79 -20.59 12.16 -7.92
N GLU A 80 -21.84 12.59 -7.69
CA GLU A 80 -22.79 11.83 -6.84
C GLU A 80 -23.16 10.48 -7.46
N ASN A 81 -23.42 10.44 -8.77
CA ASN A 81 -23.75 9.20 -9.46
C ASN A 81 -22.53 8.27 -9.60
N GLY A 82 -21.34 8.83 -9.84
CA GLY A 82 -20.08 8.08 -9.82
C GLY A 82 -19.81 7.45 -8.46
N LYS A 83 -20.10 8.18 -7.37
CA LYS A 83 -20.01 7.66 -6.00
C LYS A 83 -20.98 6.50 -5.77
N LYS A 84 -22.26 6.67 -6.12
CA LYS A 84 -23.29 5.61 -6.01
C LYS A 84 -22.91 4.36 -6.80
N PHE A 85 -22.35 4.53 -8.00
CA PHE A 85 -21.83 3.44 -8.80
C PHE A 85 -20.70 2.69 -8.09
N ALA A 86 -19.66 3.42 -7.63
CA ALA A 86 -18.53 2.82 -6.93
C ALA A 86 -18.95 2.08 -5.65
N ASP A 87 -19.85 2.67 -4.85
CA ASP A 87 -20.39 2.06 -3.63
C ASP A 87 -21.14 0.75 -3.94
N SER A 88 -21.92 0.73 -5.03
CA SER A 88 -22.70 -0.46 -5.43
C SER A 88 -21.85 -1.56 -6.06
N ALA A 89 -20.80 -1.19 -6.80
CA ALA A 89 -19.94 -2.13 -7.53
C ALA A 89 -18.80 -2.71 -6.67
N LEU A 90 -18.37 -2.00 -5.62
CA LEU A 90 -17.29 -2.44 -4.73
C LEU A 90 -17.46 -3.88 -4.19
N PRO A 91 -18.60 -4.29 -3.59
CA PRO A 91 -18.73 -5.65 -3.06
C PRO A 91 -18.61 -6.73 -4.14
N LEU A 92 -19.13 -6.48 -5.33
CA LEU A 92 -19.06 -7.40 -6.47
C LEU A 92 -17.61 -7.54 -6.96
N ALA A 93 -16.90 -6.42 -7.09
CA ALA A 93 -15.49 -6.42 -7.50
C ALA A 93 -14.60 -7.16 -6.49
N LEU A 94 -14.81 -6.93 -5.18
CA LEU A 94 -14.05 -7.61 -4.14
C LEU A 94 -14.34 -9.12 -4.09
N ALA A 95 -15.60 -9.53 -4.29
CA ALA A 95 -15.95 -10.95 -4.40
C ALA A 95 -15.21 -11.61 -5.56
N ARG A 96 -15.19 -10.97 -6.74
CA ARG A 96 -14.50 -11.49 -7.92
C ARG A 96 -12.98 -11.58 -7.71
N LEU A 97 -12.36 -10.59 -7.08
CA LEU A 97 -10.93 -10.63 -6.79
C LEU A 97 -10.55 -11.79 -5.86
N ARG A 98 -11.42 -12.17 -4.92
CA ARG A 98 -11.20 -13.34 -4.05
C ARG A 98 -11.34 -14.66 -4.78
N GLU A 99 -12.22 -14.77 -5.77
CA GLU A 99 -12.34 -15.97 -6.60
C GLU A 99 -11.12 -16.20 -7.50
N LEU A 100 -10.39 -15.14 -7.84
CA LEU A 100 -9.24 -15.16 -8.73
C LEU A 100 -7.90 -15.33 -8.00
N ALA A 101 -7.90 -15.28 -6.67
CA ALA A 101 -6.72 -15.42 -5.81
C ALA A 101 -6.55 -16.87 -5.34
#